data_AF-U9SQ72-F1
#
_entry.id   AF-U9SQ72-F1
#
_cell.length_a   1.000
_cell.length_b   1.000
_cell.length_c   1.000
_cell.angle_alpha   90.00
_cell.angle_beta   90.00
_cell.angle_gamma   90.00
#
_symmetry.space_group_name_H-M   'P 1'
#
loop_
_entity.id
_entity.type
_entity.pdbx_description
1 polymer ?
#
loop_
_entity_poly.entity_id
_entity_poly.type
_entity_poly.pdbx_seq_one_letter_code
_entity_poly.pdbx_strand_id
1 'polypeptide(L)'
;MHTDNLLDLLPPEIISFILKYLPEQELKNSRSINNIWEREVNLEWSKRMNFLFGRIVQGNYTVKEYYSKLKECNLSKDYPEWLLKNLFFRGLSPEDILKVRLDGLQALALDDIVERLSPEQ
;
A
#
# COMPACT_ATOMS: atom_id res chain seq x y z
N MET A 1 8.02 -38.74 1.50
CA MET A 1 7.28 -37.83 2.40
C MET A 1 6.37 -37.00 1.50
N HIS A 2 5.08 -37.34 1.43
CA HIS A 2 4.13 -36.51 0.67
C HIS A 2 3.95 -35.23 1.48
N THR A 3 4.32 -34.09 0.91
CA THR A 3 3.94 -32.80 1.49
C THR A 3 2.52 -32.55 1.03
N ASP A 4 1.55 -32.94 1.86
CA ASP A 4 0.14 -32.64 1.61
C ASP A 4 0.00 -31.13 1.46
N ASN A 5 -0.49 -30.67 0.31
CA ASN A 5 -0.73 -29.25 0.07
C ASN A 5 -2.13 -28.90 0.63
N LEU A 6 -2.42 -27.61 0.82
CA LEU A 6 -3.69 -27.20 1.41
C LEU A 6 -4.92 -27.61 0.56
N LEU A 7 -4.78 -27.75 -0.77
CA LEU A 7 -5.87 -28.17 -1.65
C LEU A 7 -6.27 -29.63 -1.41
N ASP A 8 -5.31 -30.48 -1.01
CA ASP A 8 -5.57 -31.89 -0.72
C ASP A 8 -6.32 -32.09 0.62
N LEU A 9 -6.33 -31.06 1.48
CA LEU A 9 -6.90 -31.09 2.83
C LEU A 9 -8.28 -30.41 2.93
N LEU A 10 -8.70 -29.67 1.90
CA LEU A 10 -9.93 -28.87 1.93
C LEU A 10 -11.05 -29.49 1.08
N PRO A 11 -12.32 -29.41 1.55
CA PRO A 11 -13.47 -29.72 0.72
C PRO A 11 -13.52 -28.86 -0.56
N PRO A 12 -13.92 -29.42 -1.73
CA PRO A 12 -14.00 -28.68 -2.99
C PRO A 12 -14.83 -27.39 -2.93
N GLU A 13 -15.89 -27.37 -2.11
CA GLU A 13 -16.77 -26.22 -1.91
C GLU A 13 -16.02 -25.06 -1.22
N ILE A 14 -15.14 -25.39 -0.28
CA ILE A 14 -14.28 -24.42 0.43
C ILE A 14 -13.18 -23.92 -0.51
N ILE A 15 -12.60 -24.81 -1.32
CA ILE A 15 -11.59 -24.43 -2.34
C ILE A 15 -12.17 -23.41 -3.32
N SER A 16 -13.36 -23.67 -3.86
CA SER A 16 -14.04 -22.73 -4.78
C SER A 16 -14.29 -21.36 -4.15
N PHE A 17 -14.64 -21.33 -2.86
CA PHE A 17 -14.84 -20.07 -2.14
C PHE A 17 -13.52 -19.31 -1.93
N ILE A 18 -12.45 -19.98 -1.50
CA ILE A 18 -11.14 -19.35 -1.24
C ILE A 18 -10.51 -18.84 -2.54
N LEU A 19 -10.64 -19.58 -3.64
CA LEU A 19 -10.10 -19.19 -4.95
C LEU A 19 -10.70 -17.90 -5.52
N LYS A 20 -11.83 -17.40 -4.98
CA LYS A 20 -12.35 -16.07 -5.30
C LYS A 20 -11.47 -14.93 -4.80
N TYR A 21 -10.68 -15.19 -3.75
CA TYR A 21 -9.91 -14.18 -3.04
C TYR A 21 -8.39 -14.45 -3.07
N LEU A 22 -7.98 -15.71 -3.27
CA LEU A 22 -6.58 -16.12 -3.32
C LEU A 22 -6.26 -16.91 -4.59
N PRO A 23 -5.14 -16.65 -5.26
CA PRO A 23 -4.71 -17.44 -6.41
C PRO A 23 -4.40 -18.89 -6.02
N GLU A 24 -4.72 -19.84 -6.90
CA GLU A 24 -4.47 -21.27 -6.69
C GLU A 24 -2.99 -21.58 -6.41
N GLN A 25 -2.07 -20.85 -7.06
CA GLN A 25 -0.64 -21.01 -6.86
C GLN A 25 -0.22 -20.74 -5.40
N GLU A 26 -0.89 -19.81 -4.71
CA GLU A 26 -0.59 -19.49 -3.32
C GLU A 26 -1.12 -20.54 -2.35
N LEU A 27 -2.25 -21.17 -2.69
CA LEU A 27 -2.78 -22.33 -1.96
C LEU A 27 -1.86 -23.55 -2.10
N LYS A 28 -1.34 -23.81 -3.31
CA LYS A 28 -0.38 -24.89 -3.56
C LYS A 28 0.92 -24.73 -2.78
N ASN A 29 1.37 -23.50 -2.61
CA ASN A 29 2.59 -23.17 -1.85
C ASN A 29 2.35 -23.18 -0.32
N SER A 30 1.10 -23.30 0.12
CA SER A 30 0.72 -23.26 1.53
C SER A 30 0.44 -24.67 2.05
N ARG A 31 1.00 -24.98 3.23
CA ARG A 31 0.77 -26.27 3.92
C ARG A 31 -0.45 -26.23 4.85
N SER A 32 -0.91 -25.03 5.19
CA SER A 32 -2.06 -24.81 6.07
C SER A 32 -2.67 -23.42 5.84
N ILE A 33 -3.91 -23.22 6.28
CA ILE A 33 -4.57 -21.90 6.32
C ILE A 33 -3.78 -20.93 7.21
N ASN A 34 -3.20 -21.41 8.32
CA ASN A 34 -2.41 -20.57 9.23
C ASN A 34 -1.20 -19.94 8.52
N ASN A 35 -0.55 -20.66 7.59
CA ASN A 35 0.56 -20.12 6.83
C ASN A 35 0.14 -18.95 5.93
N ILE A 36 -1.05 -19.05 5.32
CA ILE A 36 -1.63 -17.97 4.51
C ILE A 36 -1.90 -16.77 5.41
N TRP A 37 -2.56 -17.00 6.54
CA TRP A 37 -2.91 -15.93 7.49
C TRP A 37 -1.68 -15.21 8.04
N GLU A 38 -0.65 -15.96 8.46
CA GLU A 38 0.62 -15.42 8.91
C GLU A 38 1.30 -14.57 7.82
N ARG A 39 1.30 -15.04 6.58
CA ARG A 39 1.88 -14.30 5.46
C ARG A 39 1.11 -13.01 5.17
N GLU A 40 -0.22 -13.04 5.14
CA GLU A 40 -1.04 -11.83 4.93
C GLU A 40 -0.83 -10.80 6.05
N VAL A 41 -0.77 -11.24 7.30
CA VAL A 41 -0.44 -10.37 8.45
C VAL A 41 0.94 -9.78 8.29
N ASN A 42 1.94 -10.57 7.90
CA ASN A 42 3.30 -10.09 7.69
C ASN A 42 3.40 -9.10 6.52
N LEU A 43 2.64 -9.32 5.44
CA LEU A 43 2.56 -8.40 4.31
C LEU A 43 1.94 -7.06 4.73
N GLU A 44 0.84 -7.10 5.46
CA GLU A 44 0.18 -5.90 5.98
C GLU A 44 1.07 -5.15 6.98
N TRP A 45 1.75 -5.88 7.87
CA TRP A 45 2.74 -5.31 8.79
C TRP A 45 3.89 -4.63 8.04
N SER A 46 4.44 -5.29 7.02
CA SER A 46 5.50 -4.74 6.17
C SER A 46 5.05 -3.48 5.44
N LYS A 47 3.86 -3.48 4.83
CA LYS A 47 3.26 -2.29 4.19
C LYS A 47 3.16 -1.13 5.17
N ARG A 48 2.63 -1.36 6.38
CA ARG A 48 2.50 -0.35 7.43
C ARG A 48 3.85 0.20 7.89
N MET A 49 4.83 -0.67 8.08
CA MET A 49 6.17 -0.24 8.47
C MET A 49 6.82 0.59 7.37
N ASN A 50 6.67 0.21 6.11
CA ASN A 50 7.16 1.03 4.99
C ASN A 50 6.49 2.41 4.95
N PHE A 51 5.19 2.50 5.22
CA PHE A 51 4.48 3.77 5.36
C PHE A 51 5.02 4.62 6.52
N LEU A 52 5.02 4.09 7.75
CA LEU A 52 5.42 4.82 8.95
C LEU A 52 6.89 5.26 8.93
N PHE A 53 7.78 4.46 8.34
CA PHE A 53 9.18 4.81 8.17
C PHE A 53 9.45 5.74 6.98
N GLY A 54 8.43 6.12 6.21
CA GLY A 54 8.56 6.99 5.05
C GLY A 54 9.38 6.37 3.91
N ARG A 55 9.26 5.05 3.73
CA ARG A 55 9.92 4.30 2.65
C ARG A 55 9.11 4.28 1.35
N ILE A 56 7.85 4.74 1.40
CA ILE A 56 7.03 4.94 0.21
C ILE A 56 7.43 6.29 -0.39
N VAL A 57 8.08 6.23 -1.56
CA VAL A 57 8.53 7.39 -2.32
C VAL A 57 7.79 7.48 -3.65
N GLN A 58 7.73 8.67 -4.23
CA GLN A 58 7.08 8.94 -5.50
C GLN A 58 7.71 8.14 -6.65
N GLY A 59 9.05 8.11 -6.75
CA GLY A 59 9.73 7.40 -7.83
C GLY A 59 9.22 7.82 -9.22
N ASN A 60 8.79 6.86 -10.02
CA ASN A 60 8.26 7.10 -11.37
C ASN A 60 6.74 7.32 -11.40
N TYR A 61 6.06 7.32 -10.24
CA TYR A 61 4.63 7.56 -10.18
C TYR A 61 4.32 9.05 -10.37
N THR A 62 3.15 9.34 -10.93
CA THR A 62 2.57 10.68 -10.87
C THR A 62 2.31 11.08 -9.42
N VAL A 63 2.22 12.38 -9.14
CA VAL A 63 1.93 12.87 -7.77
C VAL A 63 0.57 12.35 -7.28
N LYS A 64 -0.44 12.28 -8.16
CA LYS A 64 -1.77 11.72 -7.83
C LYS A 64 -1.71 10.22 -7.48
N GLU A 65 -0.96 9.42 -8.23
CA GLU A 65 -0.78 7.98 -7.92
C GLU A 65 -0.01 7.78 -6.63
N TYR A 66 1.07 8.53 -6.42
CA TYR A 66 1.86 8.49 -5.19
C TYR A 66 1.00 8.84 -3.96
N TYR A 67 0.23 9.93 -4.07
CA TYR A 67 -0.67 10.35 -3.02
C TYR A 67 -1.76 9.31 -2.71
N SER A 68 -2.33 8.69 -3.76
CA SER A 68 -3.33 7.64 -3.60
C SER A 68 -2.79 6.43 -2.83
N LYS A 69 -1.53 6.03 -3.08
CA LYS A 69 -0.86 4.95 -2.33
C LYS A 69 -0.64 5.29 -0.86
N LEU A 70 -0.30 6.55 -0.55
CA LEU A 70 -0.20 7.01 0.82
C LEU A 70 -1.57 7.03 1.51
N LYS A 71 -2.61 7.50 0.82
CA LYS A 71 -4.00 7.48 1.32
C LYS A 71 -4.48 6.04 1.58
N GLU A 72 -4.20 5.09 0.69
CA GLU A 72 -4.54 3.68 0.86
C GLU A 72 -3.97 3.10 2.17
N CYS A 73 -2.70 3.41 2.47
CA CYS A 73 -2.09 3.01 3.75
C CYS A 73 -2.77 3.66 4.96
N ASN A 74 -3.30 4.88 4.78
CA ASN A 74 -3.97 5.65 5.82
C ASN A 74 -5.42 5.21 6.09
N LEU A 75 -6.15 4.71 5.08
CA LEU A 75 -7.56 4.29 5.17
C LEU A 75 -7.80 3.26 6.29
N SER A 76 -6.78 2.46 6.62
CA SER A 76 -6.90 1.41 7.64
C SER A 76 -6.80 1.89 9.09
N LYS A 77 -6.33 3.11 9.34
CA LYS A 77 -5.95 3.58 10.69
C LYS A 77 -6.30 5.03 11.02
N ASP A 78 -6.71 5.83 10.05
CA ASP A 78 -7.09 7.24 10.25
C ASP A 78 -5.97 8.03 10.94
N TYR A 79 -4.74 7.90 10.44
CA TYR A 79 -3.61 8.69 10.92
C TYR A 79 -3.85 10.18 10.70
N PRO A 80 -3.34 11.03 11.60
CA PRO A 80 -3.57 12.46 11.51
C PRO A 80 -2.93 13.06 10.25
N GLU A 81 -3.59 14.08 9.69
CA GLU A 81 -3.19 14.73 8.44
C GLU A 81 -1.73 15.22 8.46
N TRP A 82 -1.24 15.72 9.60
CA TRP A 82 0.15 16.19 9.74
C TRP A 82 1.17 15.09 9.46
N LEU A 83 0.88 13.83 9.84
CA LEU A 83 1.77 12.70 9.59
C LEU A 83 1.78 12.39 8.10
N LEU A 84 0.60 12.31 7.48
CA LEU A 84 0.47 12.08 6.05
C LEU A 84 1.20 13.15 5.24
N LYS A 85 1.10 14.42 5.67
CA LYS A 85 1.74 15.57 5.03
C LYS A 85 3.26 15.51 5.13
N ASN A 86 3.79 15.15 6.31
CA ASN A 86 5.22 14.94 6.49
C ASN A 86 5.75 13.79 5.62
N LEU A 87 5.03 12.68 5.55
CA LEU A 87 5.41 11.52 4.74
C LEU A 87 5.37 11.84 3.25
N PHE A 88 4.32 12.54 2.80
CA PHE A 88 4.18 13.02 1.43
C PHE A 88 5.38 13.87 1.00
N PHE A 89 5.70 14.93 1.75
CA PHE A 89 6.85 15.78 1.41
C PHE A 89 8.20 15.04 1.45
N ARG A 90 8.36 14.06 2.33
CA ARG A 90 9.59 13.28 2.44
C ARG A 90 9.80 12.35 1.25
N GLY A 91 8.72 11.82 0.66
CA GLY A 91 8.80 10.88 -0.45
C GLY A 91 8.60 11.51 -1.84
N LEU A 92 8.25 12.80 -1.94
CA LEU A 92 8.20 13.51 -3.22
C LEU A 92 9.54 13.46 -3.97
N SER A 93 9.46 13.53 -5.29
CA SER A 93 10.61 13.71 -6.18
C SER A 93 11.34 15.03 -5.86
N PRO A 94 12.65 15.13 -6.14
CA PRO A 94 13.39 16.39 -6.03
C PRO A 94 12.75 17.55 -6.80
N GLU A 95 12.17 17.26 -7.96
CA GLU A 95 11.52 18.25 -8.83
C GLU A 95 10.22 18.77 -8.21
N ASP A 96 9.35 17.89 -7.72
CA ASP A 96 8.07 18.27 -7.14
C ASP A 96 8.24 18.95 -5.77
N ILE A 97 9.19 18.50 -4.94
CA ILE A 97 9.47 19.18 -3.67
C ILE A 97 10.05 20.58 -3.89
N LEU A 98 10.84 20.78 -4.96
CA LEU A 98 11.32 22.09 -5.34
C LEU A 98 10.17 23.00 -5.75
N LYS A 99 9.23 22.50 -6.56
CA LYS A 99 8.01 23.22 -6.96
C LYS A 99 7.16 23.63 -5.75
N VAL A 100 6.94 22.72 -4.80
CA VAL A 100 6.24 23.03 -3.52
C VAL A 100 6.89 24.19 -2.78
N ARG A 101 8.23 24.26 -2.77
CA ARG A 101 8.98 25.34 -2.10
C ARG A 101 8.90 26.66 -2.86
N LEU A 102 9.09 26.64 -4.18
CA LEU A 102 9.04 27.84 -5.03
C LEU A 102 7.65 28.48 -5.02
N ASP A 103 6.61 27.66 -5.07
CA ASP A 103 5.21 28.11 -5.13
C ASP A 103 4.59 28.34 -3.75
N GLY A 104 5.35 28.13 -2.66
CA GLY A 104 4.88 28.38 -1.29
C GLY A 104 3.72 27.48 -0.83
N LEU A 105 3.58 26.28 -1.40
CA LEU A 105 2.39 25.42 -1.23
C LEU A 105 2.34 24.70 0.14
N GLN A 106 3.38 24.83 0.96
CA GLN A 106 3.55 24.08 2.21
C GLN A 106 2.41 24.29 3.21
N ALA A 107 1.76 25.45 3.19
CA ALA A 107 0.67 25.80 4.09
C ALA A 107 -0.70 25.21 3.67
N LEU A 108 -0.83 24.76 2.41
CA LEU A 108 -2.10 24.26 1.86
C LEU A 108 -2.46 22.87 2.37
N ALA A 109 -3.73 22.49 2.24
CA ALA A 109 -4.17 21.12 2.48
C ALA A 109 -3.52 20.17 1.47
N LEU A 110 -3.36 18.88 1.83
CA LEU A 110 -2.70 17.91 0.96
C LEU A 110 -3.38 17.77 -0.41
N ASP A 111 -4.70 17.72 -0.44
CA ASP A 111 -5.47 17.61 -1.68
C ASP A 111 -5.21 18.82 -2.62
N ASP A 112 -5.17 20.03 -2.07
CA ASP A 112 -4.85 21.25 -2.84
C ASP A 112 -3.42 21.23 -3.40
N ILE A 113 -2.45 20.74 -2.62
CA ILE A 113 -1.06 20.62 -3.07
C ILE A 113 -0.98 19.65 -4.25
N VAL A 114 -1.66 18.51 -4.16
CA VAL A 114 -1.65 17.48 -5.20
C VAL A 114 -2.26 18.02 -6.50
N GLU A 115 -3.37 18.75 -6.44
CA GLU A 115 -3.97 19.38 -7.62
C GLU A 115 -3.07 20.45 -8.25
N ARG A 116 -2.34 21.23 -7.44
CA ARG A 116 -1.39 22.23 -7.94
C ARG A 116 -0.14 21.61 -8.58
N LEU A 117 0.28 20.44 -8.09
CA LEU A 117 1.42 19.71 -8.63
C LEU A 117 1.06 18.93 -9.89
N SER A 118 -0.16 18.41 -9.99
CA SER A 118 -0.67 17.65 -11.14
C SER A 118 -2.03 18.20 -11.61
N PRO A 119 -2.06 19.39 -12.22
CA PRO A 119 -3.29 19.93 -12.77
C PRO A 119 -3.83 18.99 -13.85
N GLU A 120 -5.14 18.77 -13.87
CA GLU A 120 -5.80 18.01 -14.93
C GLU A 120 -5.54 18.73 -16.27
N GLN A 121 -4.93 18.02 -17.23
CA GLN A 121 -4.77 18.46 -18.61
C GLN A 121 -6.01 18.11 -19.43
#